data_AF-A0A7Y3H5G2-F1
#
_entry.id   AF-A0A7Y3H5G2-F1
#
_cell.length_a   1.000
_cell.length_b   1.000
_cell.length_c   1.000
_cell.angle_alpha   90.00
_cell.angle_beta   90.00
_cell.angle_gamma   90.00
#
_symmetry.space_group_name_H-M   'P 1'
#
loop_
_entity.id
_entity.type
_entity.pdbx_description
1 polymer ?
#
loop_
_entity_poly.entity_id
_entity_poly.type
_entity_poly.pdbx_seq_one_letter_code
_entity_poly.pdbx_strand_id
1 'polypeptide(L)'
;AEIVELEKPDIRLDGFLTLLNIDMKHDLPKYMETQASDNISVRTIEDIIKYNLEDTIKRMPYGQALFEGIAADSTTIEELEDVKSSLNANGVQYFSSIDSLNLDAVLSINNYHAGFAAVAKYPCLTVPMGYKESGEPISLTFIAKPFKENELLKLGFAFEKGSKVRKGPGLYGK
;
A
#
# COMPACT_ATOMS: atom_id res chain seq x y z
N ALA A 1 5.82 16.73 21.95
CA ALA A 1 6.72 16.01 21.03
C ALA A 1 7.64 17.04 20.40
N GLU A 2 8.89 16.67 20.17
CA GLU A 2 9.81 17.43 19.32
C GLU A 2 9.53 17.04 17.86
N ILE A 3 9.54 18.02 16.94
CA ILE A 3 9.29 17.79 15.51
C ILE A 3 10.52 18.29 14.75
N VAL A 4 11.07 17.41 13.93
CA VAL A 4 12.22 17.71 13.07
C VAL A 4 11.77 17.61 11.62
N GLU A 5 12.10 18.61 10.81
CA GLU A 5 11.86 18.59 9.38
C GLU A 5 12.89 17.68 8.70
N LEU A 6 12.42 16.83 7.78
CA LEU A 6 13.26 15.87 7.07
C LEU A 6 13.35 16.27 5.60
N GLU A 7 14.57 16.27 5.06
CA GLU A 7 14.75 16.32 3.62
C GLU A 7 14.31 14.99 2.98
N LYS A 8 13.55 15.09 1.88
CA LYS A 8 13.11 13.92 1.13
C LYS A 8 14.30 13.24 0.43
N PRO A 9 14.59 11.96 0.69
CA PRO A 9 15.60 11.23 -0.07
C PRO A 9 15.18 11.05 -1.54
N ASP A 10 16.15 11.16 -2.46
CA ASP A 10 15.98 10.81 -3.87
C ASP A 10 16.20 9.31 -4.07
N ILE A 11 15.18 8.52 -3.75
CA ILE A 11 15.19 7.05 -3.86
C ILE A 11 13.97 6.61 -4.67
N ARG A 12 14.19 5.67 -5.57
CA ARG A 12 13.14 5.12 -6.46
C ARG A 12 12.74 3.72 -6.04
N LEU A 13 11.50 3.36 -6.36
CA LEU A 13 10.96 2.01 -6.19
C LEU A 13 10.82 1.34 -7.57
N ASP A 14 11.93 1.28 -8.31
CA ASP A 14 11.95 0.61 -9.61
C ASP A 14 11.66 -0.90 -9.42
N GLY A 15 10.82 -1.48 -10.28
CA GLY A 15 10.35 -2.86 -10.14
C GLY A 15 9.14 -3.04 -9.22
N PHE A 16 8.58 -1.98 -8.61
CA PHE A 16 7.40 -2.10 -7.74
C PHE A 16 6.18 -2.72 -8.44
N LEU A 17 5.95 -2.39 -9.72
CA LEU A 17 4.86 -3.01 -10.48
C LEU A 17 5.15 -4.49 -10.80
N THR A 18 6.40 -4.82 -11.12
CA THR A 18 6.84 -6.21 -11.36
C THR A 18 6.65 -7.07 -10.12
N LEU A 19 6.96 -6.54 -8.93
CA LEU A 19 6.66 -7.20 -7.65
C LEU A 19 5.19 -7.61 -7.57
N LEU A 20 4.28 -6.65 -7.79
CA LEU A 20 2.84 -6.90 -7.73
C LEU A 20 2.37 -7.87 -8.83
N ASN A 21 2.92 -7.73 -10.04
CA ASN A 21 2.53 -8.55 -11.17
C ASN A 21 2.88 -10.02 -10.95
N ILE A 22 4.14 -10.31 -10.63
CA ILE A 22 4.62 -11.68 -10.53
C ILE A 22 4.07 -12.35 -9.26
N ASP A 23 3.98 -11.67 -8.12
CA ASP A 23 3.29 -12.24 -6.94
C ASP A 23 1.84 -12.61 -7.31
N MET A 24 1.08 -11.72 -7.95
CA MET A 24 -0.30 -12.01 -8.37
C MET A 24 -0.39 -13.16 -9.40
N LYS A 25 0.54 -13.21 -10.36
CA LYS A 25 0.60 -14.25 -11.41
C LYS A 25 0.71 -15.66 -10.82
N HIS A 26 1.45 -15.79 -9.72
CA HIS A 26 1.73 -17.08 -9.09
C HIS A 26 0.82 -17.39 -7.89
N ASP A 27 0.47 -16.39 -7.09
CA ASP A 27 -0.29 -16.58 -5.86
C ASP A 27 -1.79 -16.73 -6.12
N LEU A 28 -2.35 -16.05 -7.12
CA LEU A 28 -3.78 -16.17 -7.42
C LEU A 28 -4.18 -17.59 -7.84
N PRO A 29 -3.51 -18.26 -8.79
CA PRO A 29 -3.87 -19.64 -9.14
C PRO A 29 -3.76 -20.60 -7.96
N LYS A 30 -2.71 -20.43 -7.13
CA LYS A 30 -2.51 -21.23 -5.91
C LYS A 30 -3.61 -20.99 -4.88
N TYR A 31 -4.04 -19.74 -4.70
CA TYR A 31 -5.17 -19.41 -3.86
C TYR A 31 -6.46 -20.06 -4.39
N MET A 32 -6.72 -19.99 -5.70
CA MET A 32 -7.91 -20.57 -6.31
C MET A 32 -7.94 -22.09 -6.21
N GLU A 33 -6.79 -22.76 -6.33
CA GLU A 33 -6.69 -24.21 -6.15
C GLU A 33 -6.96 -24.64 -4.70
N THR A 34 -6.45 -23.88 -3.72
CA THR A 34 -6.45 -24.32 -2.32
C THR A 34 -7.62 -23.79 -1.49
N GLN A 35 -8.23 -22.67 -1.89
CA GLN A 35 -9.24 -21.97 -1.09
C GLN A 35 -10.58 -21.77 -1.80
N ALA A 36 -10.62 -21.81 -3.14
CA ALA A 36 -11.86 -21.53 -3.87
C ALA A 36 -12.80 -22.74 -3.89
N SER A 37 -14.10 -22.45 -3.91
CA SER A 37 -15.12 -23.48 -4.16
C SER A 37 -14.96 -24.09 -5.56
N ASP A 38 -15.25 -25.39 -5.69
CA ASP A 38 -15.29 -26.09 -6.98
C ASP A 38 -16.24 -25.45 -8.00
N ASN A 39 -17.25 -24.71 -7.54
CA ASN A 39 -18.20 -23.99 -8.40
C ASN A 39 -17.59 -22.74 -9.07
N ILE A 40 -16.37 -22.35 -8.72
CA ILE A 40 -15.66 -21.22 -9.34
C ILE A 40 -14.82 -21.78 -10.50
N SER A 41 -15.20 -21.41 -11.72
CA SER A 41 -14.54 -21.82 -12.96
C SER A 41 -13.43 -20.87 -13.43
N VAL A 42 -13.42 -19.62 -12.96
CA VAL A 42 -12.39 -18.63 -13.28
C VAL A 42 -11.25 -18.78 -12.28
N ARG A 43 -10.09 -19.29 -12.71
CA ARG A 43 -9.01 -19.70 -11.80
C ARG A 43 -7.67 -19.02 -12.06
N THR A 44 -7.40 -18.60 -13.29
CA THR A 44 -6.14 -17.93 -13.65
C THR A 44 -6.34 -16.49 -14.09
N ILE A 45 -5.22 -15.78 -14.30
CA ILE A 45 -5.25 -14.42 -14.87
C ILE A 45 -5.84 -14.45 -16.28
N GLU A 46 -5.51 -15.46 -17.09
CA GLU A 46 -6.05 -15.66 -18.44
C GLU A 46 -7.55 -15.92 -18.41
N ASP A 47 -8.03 -16.71 -17.45
CA ASP A 47 -9.48 -16.93 -17.28
C ASP A 47 -10.19 -15.62 -16.95
N ILE A 48 -9.63 -14.79 -16.08
CA ILE A 48 -10.18 -13.48 -15.73
C ILE A 48 -10.24 -12.57 -16.96
N ILE A 49 -9.14 -12.50 -17.72
CA ILE A 49 -9.07 -11.71 -18.94
C ILE A 49 -10.17 -12.13 -19.92
N LYS A 50 -10.30 -13.44 -20.15
CA LYS A 50 -11.31 -14.01 -21.04
C LYS A 50 -12.72 -13.74 -20.52
N TYR A 51 -12.95 -13.95 -19.23
CA TYR A 51 -14.24 -13.70 -18.59
C TYR A 51 -14.65 -12.24 -18.74
N ASN A 52 -13.75 -11.29 -18.52
CA ASN A 52 -14.07 -9.87 -18.67
C ASN A 52 -14.45 -9.50 -20.11
N LEU A 53 -13.83 -10.15 -21.11
CA LEU A 53 -14.11 -9.92 -22.53
C LEU A 53 -15.51 -10.37 -22.98
N GLU A 54 -16.18 -11.26 -22.25
CA GLU A 54 -17.54 -11.69 -22.59
C GLU A 54 -18.59 -10.57 -22.40
N ASP A 55 -18.32 -9.61 -21.50
CA ASP A 55 -19.20 -8.45 -21.26
C ASP A 55 -18.37 -7.26 -20.78
N THR A 56 -17.74 -6.58 -21.73
CA THR A 56 -16.75 -5.52 -21.44
C THR A 56 -17.35 -4.31 -20.74
N ILE A 57 -18.60 -3.94 -21.08
CA ILE A 57 -19.31 -2.81 -20.48
C ILE A 57 -19.55 -3.07 -18.98
N LYS A 58 -19.91 -4.31 -18.64
CA LYS A 58 -20.18 -4.68 -17.25
C LYS A 58 -18.92 -4.99 -16.45
N ARG A 59 -17.95 -5.67 -17.05
CA ARG A 59 -16.82 -6.31 -16.34
C ARG A 59 -15.53 -5.50 -16.42
N MET A 60 -15.31 -4.78 -17.51
CA MET A 60 -14.11 -3.94 -17.71
C MET A 60 -14.45 -2.57 -18.34
N PRO A 61 -15.35 -1.77 -17.75
CA PRO A 61 -15.77 -0.47 -18.30
C PRO A 61 -14.61 0.53 -18.47
N TYR A 62 -13.50 0.33 -17.75
CA TYR A 62 -12.28 1.13 -17.84
C TYR A 62 -11.09 0.36 -18.42
N GLY A 63 -11.32 -0.81 -19.02
CA GLY A 63 -10.27 -1.71 -19.50
C GLY A 63 -9.76 -2.67 -18.42
N GLN A 64 -8.77 -3.48 -18.80
CA GLN A 64 -8.15 -4.50 -17.93
C GLN A 64 -6.63 -4.59 -18.09
N ALA A 65 -5.99 -3.46 -18.42
CA ALA A 65 -4.55 -3.38 -18.71
C ALA A 65 -3.66 -3.92 -17.58
N LEU A 66 -4.10 -3.88 -16.32
CA LEU A 66 -3.37 -4.48 -15.20
C LEU A 66 -3.32 -6.01 -15.30
N PHE A 67 -4.44 -6.67 -15.63
CA PHE A 67 -4.46 -8.12 -15.83
C PHE A 67 -3.65 -8.52 -17.06
N GLU A 68 -3.76 -7.75 -18.15
CA GLU A 68 -2.95 -7.95 -19.35
C GLU A 68 -1.45 -7.76 -19.05
N GLY A 69 -1.11 -6.77 -18.21
CA GLY A 69 0.25 -6.54 -17.72
C GLY A 69 0.78 -7.72 -16.91
N ILE A 70 -0.01 -8.28 -15.99
CA ILE A 70 0.35 -9.49 -15.22
C ILE A 70 0.61 -10.67 -16.17
N ALA A 71 -0.27 -10.89 -17.15
CA ALA A 71 -0.12 -11.97 -18.12
C ALA A 71 1.14 -11.78 -18.97
N ALA A 72 1.42 -10.55 -19.39
CA ALA A 72 2.57 -10.20 -20.24
C ALA A 72 3.91 -10.14 -19.50
N ASP A 73 3.91 -9.94 -18.18
CA ASP A 73 5.14 -9.85 -17.39
C ASP A 73 5.88 -11.20 -17.39
N SER A 74 7.07 -11.21 -17.97
CA SER A 74 7.90 -12.41 -18.14
C SER A 74 9.00 -12.54 -17.10
N THR A 75 9.02 -11.67 -16.08
CA THR A 75 9.98 -11.76 -14.99
C THR A 75 9.85 -13.10 -14.27
N THR A 76 11.00 -13.75 -14.05
CA THR A 76 11.10 -15.04 -13.39
C THR A 76 10.98 -14.91 -11.87
N ILE A 77 10.69 -16.02 -11.18
CA ILE A 77 10.68 -16.05 -9.71
C ILE A 77 12.06 -15.70 -9.12
N GLU A 78 13.16 -16.05 -9.79
CA GLU A 78 14.51 -15.71 -9.33
C GLU A 78 14.74 -14.19 -9.40
N GLU A 79 14.42 -13.57 -10.54
CA GLU A 79 14.49 -12.11 -10.71
C GLU A 79 13.52 -11.36 -9.77
N LEU A 80 12.37 -11.96 -9.44
CA LEU A 80 11.44 -11.40 -8.46
C LEU A 80 12.06 -11.26 -7.08
N GLU A 81 12.87 -12.22 -6.65
CA GLU A 81 13.54 -12.14 -5.33
C GLU A 81 14.58 -11.02 -5.30
N ASP A 82 15.26 -10.75 -6.42
CA ASP A 82 16.14 -9.57 -6.56
C ASP A 82 15.34 -8.26 -6.48
N VAL A 83 14.20 -8.19 -7.17
CA VAL A 83 13.28 -7.03 -7.09
C VAL A 83 12.80 -6.81 -5.66
N LYS A 84 12.37 -7.87 -4.95
CA LYS A 84 11.95 -7.80 -3.54
C LYS A 84 13.06 -7.29 -2.64
N SER A 85 14.28 -7.80 -2.81
CA SER A 85 15.45 -7.41 -2.04
C SER A 85 15.79 -5.93 -2.26
N SER A 86 15.84 -5.50 -3.53
CA SER A 86 16.14 -4.11 -3.90
C SER A 86 15.08 -3.13 -3.37
N LEU A 87 13.79 -3.44 -3.56
CA LEU A 87 12.69 -2.63 -3.05
C LEU A 87 12.73 -2.53 -1.52
N ASN A 88 13.01 -3.62 -0.81
CA ASN A 88 13.13 -3.60 0.65
C ASN A 88 14.29 -2.72 1.11
N ALA A 89 15.47 -2.87 0.50
CA ALA A 89 16.63 -2.04 0.80
C ALA A 89 16.35 -0.55 0.57
N ASN A 90 15.74 -0.20 -0.56
CA ASN A 90 15.38 1.18 -0.90
C ASN A 90 14.34 1.75 0.08
N GLY A 91 13.34 0.97 0.47
CA GLY A 91 12.37 1.36 1.49
C GLY A 91 13.01 1.62 2.85
N VAL A 92 13.88 0.73 3.31
CA VAL A 92 14.62 0.90 4.57
C VAL A 92 15.52 2.13 4.52
N GLN A 93 16.22 2.35 3.40
CA GLN A 93 17.09 3.51 3.22
C GLN A 93 16.29 4.83 3.21
N TYR A 94 15.08 4.84 2.65
CA TYR A 94 14.19 6.01 2.66
C TYR A 94 13.87 6.51 4.07
N PHE A 95 13.75 5.60 5.04
CA PHE A 95 13.47 5.93 6.44
C PHE A 95 14.71 5.87 7.35
N SER A 96 15.93 5.90 6.78
CA SER A 96 17.18 5.86 7.56
C SER A 96 17.31 7.00 8.59
N SER A 97 16.62 8.12 8.36
CA SER A 97 16.57 9.25 9.30
C SER A 97 15.99 8.90 10.67
N ILE A 98 15.15 7.85 10.75
CA ILE A 98 14.63 7.36 12.03
C ILE A 98 15.79 6.95 12.94
N ASP A 99 16.76 6.22 12.41
CA ASP A 99 17.91 5.76 13.20
C ASP A 99 18.94 6.88 13.37
N SER A 100 19.26 7.63 12.29
CA SER A 100 20.32 8.64 12.35
C SER A 100 19.99 9.85 13.21
N LEU A 101 18.70 10.17 13.38
CA LEU A 101 18.22 11.27 14.21
C LEU A 101 17.51 10.79 15.49
N ASN A 102 17.52 9.47 15.75
CA ASN A 102 16.87 8.85 16.91
C ASN A 102 15.39 9.26 17.07
N LEU A 103 14.62 9.12 15.99
CA LEU A 103 13.20 9.47 15.95
C LEU A 103 12.33 8.26 16.33
N ASP A 104 11.15 8.51 16.90
CA ASP A 104 10.18 7.46 17.19
C ASP A 104 9.34 7.09 15.94
N ALA A 105 9.07 8.05 15.07
CA ALA A 105 8.27 7.88 13.86
C ALA A 105 8.54 9.00 12.83
N VAL A 106 8.20 8.72 11.57
CA VAL A 106 8.08 9.70 10.48
C VAL A 106 6.61 10.03 10.25
N LEU A 107 6.33 11.30 9.99
CA LEU A 107 4.99 11.79 9.66
C LEU A 107 4.82 11.92 8.15
N SER A 108 3.69 11.44 7.63
CA SER A 108 3.30 11.52 6.22
C SER A 108 1.90 12.05 6.07
N ILE A 109 1.65 12.87 5.04
CA ILE A 109 0.28 13.24 4.65
C ILE A 109 -0.33 12.08 3.87
N ASN A 110 -1.54 11.67 4.24
CA ASN A 110 -2.30 10.61 3.60
C ASN A 110 -1.41 9.36 3.37
N ASN A 111 -1.25 8.96 2.11
CA ASN A 111 -0.47 7.81 1.66
C ASN A 111 0.80 8.21 0.87
N TYR A 112 1.27 9.46 0.95
CA TYR A 112 2.38 9.95 0.12
C TYR A 112 3.66 9.12 0.23
N HIS A 113 3.87 8.44 1.36
CA HIS A 113 5.03 7.58 1.60
C HIS A 113 4.67 6.09 1.78
N ALA A 114 3.43 5.69 1.48
CA ALA A 114 2.95 4.32 1.72
C ALA A 114 3.74 3.27 0.92
N GLY A 115 4.14 3.60 -0.32
CA GLY A 115 4.94 2.71 -1.15
C GLY A 115 6.26 2.33 -0.48
N PHE A 116 7.02 3.32 0.00
CA PHE A 116 8.28 3.10 0.71
C PHE A 116 8.07 2.31 2.01
N ALA A 117 7.05 2.65 2.79
CA ALA A 117 6.78 1.98 4.07
C ALA A 117 6.39 0.52 3.86
N ALA A 118 5.60 0.23 2.82
CA ALA A 118 5.20 -1.12 2.47
C ALA A 118 6.40 -2.00 2.12
N VAL A 119 7.28 -1.55 1.22
CA VAL A 119 8.47 -2.35 0.84
C VAL A 119 9.50 -2.41 1.96
N ALA A 120 9.60 -1.38 2.82
CA ALA A 120 10.41 -1.40 4.03
C ALA A 120 9.88 -2.37 5.10
N LYS A 121 8.60 -2.80 4.98
CA LYS A 121 7.87 -3.57 5.99
C LYS A 121 7.72 -2.80 7.31
N TYR A 122 7.50 -1.49 7.21
CA TYR A 122 7.37 -0.59 8.35
C TYR A 122 5.89 -0.39 8.70
N PRO A 123 5.47 -0.55 9.97
CA PRO A 123 4.10 -0.33 10.37
C PRO A 123 3.69 1.14 10.18
N CYS A 124 2.43 1.33 9.79
CA CYS A 124 1.84 2.63 9.54
C CYS A 124 0.52 2.76 10.31
N LEU A 125 0.28 3.91 10.93
CA LEU A 125 -1.01 4.27 11.54
C LEU A 125 -1.49 5.61 11.02
N THR A 126 -2.65 5.65 10.38
CA THR A 126 -3.24 6.90 9.87
C THR A 126 -4.36 7.39 10.79
N VAL A 127 -4.34 8.69 11.11
CA VAL A 127 -5.32 9.35 11.96
C VAL A 127 -5.83 10.61 11.24
N PRO A 128 -7.14 10.90 11.23
CA PRO A 128 -7.66 12.12 10.61
C PRO A 128 -7.00 13.37 11.19
N MET A 129 -6.55 14.28 10.32
CA MET A 129 -5.94 15.56 10.72
C MET A 129 -6.72 16.78 10.25
N GLY A 130 -7.76 16.60 9.44
CA GLY A 130 -8.66 17.67 9.05
C GLY A 130 -9.35 17.41 7.72
N TYR A 131 -9.75 18.49 7.07
CA TYR A 131 -10.45 18.47 5.79
C TYR A 131 -9.96 19.65 4.96
N LYS A 132 -9.91 19.48 3.63
CA LYS A 132 -9.78 20.60 2.70
C LYS A 132 -11.03 21.48 2.77
N GLU A 133 -10.96 22.69 2.20
CA GLU A 133 -12.14 23.56 2.04
C GLU A 133 -13.27 22.89 1.25
N SER A 134 -12.92 21.99 0.32
CA SER A 134 -13.88 21.16 -0.43
C SER A 134 -14.62 20.12 0.42
N GLY A 135 -14.22 19.91 1.67
CA GLY A 135 -14.72 18.86 2.55
C GLY A 135 -14.02 17.50 2.39
N GLU A 136 -13.01 17.39 1.52
CA GLU A 136 -12.20 16.17 1.37
C GLU A 136 -11.39 15.91 2.65
N PRO A 137 -11.50 14.72 3.28
CA PRO A 137 -10.71 14.38 4.47
C PRO A 137 -9.21 14.34 4.16
N ILE A 138 -8.40 14.79 5.11
CA ILE A 138 -6.94 14.67 5.09
C ILE A 138 -6.50 13.98 6.38
N SER A 139 -5.53 13.08 6.27
CA SER A 139 -5.01 12.29 7.38
C SER A 139 -3.51 12.49 7.59
N LEU A 140 -3.09 12.33 8.84
CA LEU A 140 -1.70 12.23 9.25
C LEU A 140 -1.36 10.75 9.46
N THR A 141 -0.35 10.26 8.78
CA THR A 141 0.13 8.87 8.87
C THR A 141 1.46 8.84 9.60
N PHE A 142 1.51 8.10 10.71
CA PHE A 142 2.71 7.81 11.48
C PHE A 142 3.35 6.52 10.95
N ILE A 143 4.65 6.54 10.68
CA ILE A 143 5.43 5.42 10.14
C ILE A 143 6.59 5.14 11.11
N ALA A 144 6.70 3.92 11.63
CA ALA A 144 7.75 3.56 12.59
C ALA A 144 8.55 2.35 12.13
N LYS A 145 9.63 2.01 12.85
CA LYS A 145 10.41 0.78 12.62
C LYS A 145 9.54 -0.48 12.82
N PRO A 146 9.95 -1.64 12.26
CA PRO A 146 9.24 -2.90 12.47
C PRO A 146 9.02 -3.21 13.96
N PHE A 147 7.87 -3.80 14.29
CA PHE A 147 7.51 -4.23 15.64
C PHE A 147 7.32 -3.08 16.66
N LYS A 148 7.03 -1.86 16.19
CA LYS A 148 6.74 -0.67 17.00
C LYS A 148 5.26 -0.25 16.99
N GLU A 149 4.36 -1.17 16.70
CA GLU A 149 2.92 -0.91 16.61
C GLU A 149 2.36 -0.33 17.92
N ASN A 150 2.86 -0.79 19.07
CA ASN A 150 2.47 -0.23 20.38
C ASN A 150 2.83 1.25 20.52
N GLU A 151 4.00 1.68 20.03
CA GLU A 151 4.39 3.08 20.07
C GLU A 151 3.57 3.91 19.08
N LEU A 152 3.31 3.39 17.87
CA LEU A 152 2.41 4.02 16.92
C LEU A 152 1.01 4.22 17.51
N LEU A 153 0.45 3.23 18.20
CA LEU A 153 -0.85 3.35 18.85
C LEU A 153 -0.88 4.44 19.92
N LYS A 154 0.18 4.59 20.72
CA LYS A 154 0.29 5.69 21.70
C LYS A 154 0.36 7.05 21.01
N LEU A 155 1.18 7.18 19.96
CA LEU A 155 1.33 8.42 19.20
C LEU A 155 0.01 8.82 18.53
N GLY A 156 -0.62 7.87 17.82
CA GLY A 156 -1.91 8.07 17.16
C GLY A 156 -3.02 8.42 18.15
N PHE A 157 -3.10 7.72 19.28
CA PHE A 157 -4.07 8.02 20.34
C PHE A 157 -3.86 9.42 20.92
N ALA A 158 -2.62 9.81 21.23
CA ALA A 158 -2.32 11.14 21.74
C ALA A 158 -2.72 12.23 20.73
N PHE A 159 -2.41 12.03 19.45
CA PHE A 159 -2.80 12.95 18.38
C PHE A 159 -4.33 13.01 18.19
N GLU A 160 -5.01 11.87 18.18
CA GLU A 160 -6.47 11.81 18.09
C GLU A 160 -7.13 12.56 19.26
N LYS A 161 -6.68 12.33 20.49
CA LYS A 161 -7.23 12.97 21.69
C LYS A 161 -6.96 14.47 21.74
N GLY A 162 -5.81 14.92 21.23
CA GLY A 162 -5.47 16.34 21.15
C GLY A 162 -6.24 17.08 20.04
N SER A 163 -6.43 16.44 18.89
CA SER A 163 -7.01 17.08 17.70
C SER A 163 -8.54 17.00 17.65
N LYS A 164 -9.13 15.81 17.92
CA LYS A 164 -10.58 15.52 17.83
C LYS A 164 -11.25 16.03 16.56
N VAL A 165 -10.53 16.04 15.44
CA VAL A 165 -10.98 16.68 14.19
C VAL A 165 -11.98 15.85 13.40
N ARG A 166 -12.07 14.53 13.64
CA ARG A 166 -12.93 13.63 12.87
C ARG A 166 -14.40 14.00 13.06
N LYS A 167 -15.09 14.27 11.95
CA LYS A 167 -16.55 14.46 11.87
C LYS A 167 -17.17 13.26 11.15
N GLY A 168 -18.36 12.85 11.58
CA GLY A 168 -19.16 11.88 10.83
C GLY A 168 -19.63 12.48 9.50
N PRO A 169 -19.73 11.70 8.41
CA PRO A 169 -20.29 12.21 7.16
C PRO A 169 -21.79 12.52 7.34
N GLY A 170 -22.23 13.69 6.87
CA GLY A 170 -23.59 14.18 7.12
C GLY A 170 -24.71 13.47 6.33
N LEU A 171 -24.38 12.66 5.31
CA LEU A 171 -25.35 12.17 4.31
C LEU A 171 -25.61 10.65 4.29
N TYR A 172 -25.08 9.86 5.23
CA TYR A 172 -25.41 8.42 5.31
C TYR A 172 -26.43 8.11 6.42
N GLY A 173 -27.44 8.97 6.53
CA GLY A 173 -28.48 8.86 7.55
C GLY A 173 -29.85 9.32 7.03
N LYS A 174 -30.31 8.75 5.92
CA LYS A 174 -31.73 8.62 5.55
C LYS A 174 -31.93 7.35 4.75
#